data_AF-A0AA40X0U6-F1
#
_entry.id   AF-A0AA40X0U6-F1
#
_cell.length_a   1.000
_cell.length_b   1.000
_cell.length_c   1.000
_cell.angle_alpha   90.00
_cell.angle_beta   90.00
_cell.angle_gamma   90.00
#
_symmetry.space_group_name_H-M   'P 1'
#
loop_
_entity.id
_entity.type
_entity.pdbx_description
1 polymer ?
#
loop_
_entity_poly.entity_id
_entity_poly.type
_entity_poly.pdbx_seq_one_letter_code
_entity_poly.pdbx_strand_id
1 'polypeptide(L)'
;MLDRIKIKLQYLLPKQGLTRLAGWGAERRGAMLTQWVIKAFAGYYKVDMKEAQDPSFSAYPTFNEFFVRPLRAGARPVVSGLDMLCLPADGAVSQLGPISDGKLFQAKGHFYTLEALLAGNYQLAEQFNEGMFATTYLAPRDYHRVHMPCDGVLREMTYVPGDLFSVNPLTAANVPNLFARNERVICVFDTEFGPMVQILVGATIVGSIETVWAGQITPPREGIIKRWTYPVAGAEGAISLEKGQEMGRFKLGSTVINLFAANQVEFVPQLKNGTVTRMGEPFAEAVRHRAAEPVSAESVI
;
A
#
# COMPACT_ATOMS: atom_id res chain seq x y z
N MET A 1 19.13 -8.22 -22.72
CA MET A 1 20.43 -8.38 -22.03
C MET A 1 20.55 -7.48 -20.80
N LEU A 2 20.27 -6.17 -20.93
CA LEU A 2 20.30 -5.19 -19.83
C LEU A 2 19.36 -5.55 -18.66
N ASP A 3 18.15 -6.04 -18.94
CA ASP A 3 17.20 -6.41 -17.89
C ASP A 3 17.69 -7.56 -17.00
N ARG A 4 18.32 -8.59 -17.60
CA ARG A 4 18.95 -9.67 -16.85
C ARG A 4 20.08 -9.16 -15.96
N ILE A 5 20.85 -8.18 -16.41
CA ILE A 5 21.92 -7.54 -15.61
C ILE A 5 21.30 -6.77 -14.43
N LYS A 6 20.27 -5.95 -14.68
CA LYS A 6 19.55 -5.22 -13.62
C LYS A 6 18.97 -6.17 -12.56
N ILE A 7 18.39 -7.29 -12.97
CA ILE A 7 17.87 -8.31 -12.05
C ILE A 7 19.01 -8.97 -11.26
N LYS A 8 20.09 -9.42 -11.92
CA LYS A 8 21.26 -9.99 -11.22
C LYS A 8 21.84 -9.02 -10.20
N LEU A 9 21.89 -7.73 -10.54
CA LEU A 9 22.35 -6.69 -9.63
C LEU A 9 21.47 -6.60 -8.37
N GLN A 10 20.14 -6.73 -8.51
CA GLN A 10 19.24 -6.79 -7.36
C GLN A 10 19.56 -7.96 -6.41
N TYR A 11 20.00 -9.11 -6.92
CA TYR A 11 20.42 -10.23 -6.08
C TYR A 11 21.78 -9.98 -5.41
N LEU A 12 22.73 -9.36 -6.11
CA LEU A 12 24.10 -9.14 -5.63
C LEU A 12 24.27 -7.94 -4.70
N LEU A 13 23.44 -6.90 -4.83
CA LEU A 13 23.59 -5.68 -4.04
C LEU A 13 23.33 -5.93 -2.54
N PRO A 14 24.13 -5.33 -1.63
CA PRO A 14 23.90 -5.34 -0.20
C PRO A 14 22.75 -4.37 0.15
N LYS A 15 21.52 -4.76 -0.23
CA LYS A 15 20.31 -3.94 -0.20
C LYS A 15 20.06 -3.31 1.17
N GLN A 16 20.23 -4.06 2.26
CA GLN A 16 20.06 -3.53 3.62
C GLN A 16 21.11 -2.47 3.98
N GLY A 17 22.39 -2.66 3.60
CA GLY A 17 23.45 -1.69 3.82
C GLY A 17 23.20 -0.38 3.06
N LEU A 18 22.79 -0.49 1.79
CA LEU A 18 22.39 0.67 0.98
C LEU A 18 21.18 1.39 1.57
N THR A 19 20.18 0.65 2.04
CA THR A 19 18.98 1.23 2.65
C THR A 19 19.30 1.95 3.97
N ARG A 20 20.20 1.40 4.80
CA ARG A 20 20.68 2.08 6.01
C ARG A 20 21.45 3.36 5.69
N LEU A 21 22.35 3.31 4.71
CA LEU A 21 23.12 4.49 4.28
C LEU A 21 22.22 5.58 3.71
N ALA A 22 21.26 5.20 2.86
CA ALA A 22 20.31 6.13 2.28
C ALA A 22 19.41 6.75 3.35
N GLY A 23 18.88 5.95 4.30
CA GLY A 23 18.09 6.45 5.43
C GLY A 23 18.87 7.44 6.29
N TRP A 24 20.10 7.09 6.67
CA TRP A 24 21.00 7.98 7.41
C TRP A 24 21.27 9.30 6.68
N GLY A 25 21.49 9.26 5.36
CA GLY A 25 21.66 10.46 4.55
C GLY A 25 20.37 11.28 4.45
N ALA A 26 19.24 10.60 4.29
CA ALA A 26 17.93 11.23 4.11
C ALA A 26 17.41 11.91 5.37
N GLU A 27 17.86 11.53 6.56
CA GLU A 27 17.55 12.16 7.85
C GLU A 27 18.48 13.33 8.22
N ARG A 28 19.60 13.50 7.50
CA ARG A 28 20.55 14.57 7.81
C ARG A 28 20.03 15.94 7.37
N ARG A 29 20.09 16.88 8.32
CA ARG A 29 19.87 18.32 8.10
C ARG A 29 21.14 18.95 7.55
N GLY A 30 21.40 18.72 6.26
CA GLY A 30 22.59 19.20 5.54
C GLY A 30 22.38 20.51 4.79
N ALA A 31 21.38 21.32 5.18
CA ALA A 31 20.95 22.58 4.54
C ALA A 31 21.17 22.60 3.01
N MET A 32 22.30 23.13 2.53
CA MET A 32 22.60 23.22 1.09
C MET A 32 22.64 21.87 0.37
N LEU A 33 23.26 20.85 0.95
CA LEU A 33 23.38 19.53 0.30
C LEU A 33 22.01 18.85 0.21
N THR A 34 21.24 18.87 1.30
CA THR A 34 19.88 18.33 1.32
C THR A 34 19.00 19.03 0.29
N GLN A 35 19.08 20.36 0.21
CA GLN A 35 18.33 21.15 -0.77
C GLN A 35 18.72 20.83 -2.21
N TRP A 36 20.01 20.64 -2.49
CA TRP A 36 20.48 20.22 -3.81
C TRP A 36 19.94 18.84 -4.18
N VAL A 37 20.01 17.86 -3.27
CA VAL A 37 19.50 16.50 -3.48
C VAL A 37 17.99 16.51 -3.74
N ILE A 38 17.22 17.25 -2.93
CA ILE A 38 15.77 17.40 -3.12
C ILE A 38 15.45 17.97 -4.50
N LYS A 39 16.11 19.06 -4.90
CA LYS A 39 15.89 19.70 -6.21
C LYS A 39 16.28 18.78 -7.37
N ALA A 40 17.42 18.10 -7.26
CA ALA A 40 17.87 17.13 -8.26
C ALA A 40 16.87 15.97 -8.41
N PHE A 41 16.39 15.42 -7.28
CA PHE A 41 15.38 14.39 -7.26
C PHE A 41 14.07 14.85 -7.89
N ALA A 42 13.56 16.02 -7.47
CA ALA A 42 12.31 16.57 -7.98
C ALA A 42 12.39 16.86 -9.49
N GLY A 43 13.52 17.35 -9.97
CA GLY A 43 13.75 17.57 -11.41
C GLY A 43 13.82 16.27 -12.20
N TYR A 44 14.57 15.27 -11.70
CA TYR A 44 14.73 13.98 -12.38
C TYR A 44 13.42 13.18 -12.44
N TYR A 45 12.71 13.07 -11.31
CA TYR A 45 11.46 12.32 -11.21
C TYR A 45 10.22 13.14 -11.60
N LYS A 46 10.39 14.42 -11.94
CA LYS A 46 9.31 15.35 -12.29
C LYS A 46 8.22 15.39 -11.21
N VAL A 47 8.64 15.57 -9.97
CA VAL A 47 7.74 15.69 -8.81
C VAL A 47 6.90 16.95 -8.97
N ASP A 48 5.58 16.82 -8.89
CA ASP A 48 4.68 17.99 -8.92
C ASP A 48 4.62 18.65 -7.54
N MET A 49 5.38 19.73 -7.38
CA MET A 49 5.37 20.53 -6.15
C MET A 49 4.18 21.46 -6.03
N LYS A 50 3.37 21.65 -7.09
CA LYS A 50 2.17 22.51 -7.02
C LYS A 50 1.08 21.88 -6.16
N GLU A 51 1.07 20.55 -6.03
CA GLU A 51 0.12 19.83 -5.17
C GLU A 51 0.59 19.73 -3.72
N ALA A 52 1.88 19.97 -3.43
CA ALA A 52 2.42 19.94 -2.08
C ALA A 52 1.89 21.11 -1.23
N GLN A 53 1.69 20.86 0.07
CA GLN A 53 1.22 21.87 1.03
C GLN A 53 2.18 23.08 1.03
N ASP A 54 3.48 22.82 1.13
CA ASP A 54 4.52 23.81 0.87
C ASP A 54 5.25 23.46 -0.43
N PRO A 55 5.08 24.26 -1.51
CA PRO A 55 5.75 24.02 -2.77
C PRO A 55 7.25 24.36 -2.73
N SER A 56 7.74 25.06 -1.70
CA SER A 56 9.15 25.44 -1.59
C SER A 56 10.00 24.24 -1.16
N PHE A 57 11.05 23.94 -1.93
CA PHE A 57 12.03 22.93 -1.53
C PHE A 57 12.70 23.25 -0.19
N SER A 58 12.87 24.54 0.14
CA SER A 58 13.50 25.00 1.39
C SER A 58 12.68 24.68 2.64
N ALA A 59 11.40 24.35 2.49
CA ALA A 59 10.52 23.98 3.59
C ALA A 59 10.80 22.59 4.17
N TYR A 60 11.66 21.81 3.51
CA TYR A 60 11.99 20.44 3.90
C TYR A 60 13.45 20.35 4.40
N PRO A 61 13.67 20.39 5.73
CA PRO A 61 14.97 20.24 6.38
C PRO A 61 15.73 18.95 6.03
N THR A 62 15.01 17.89 5.69
CA THR A 62 15.54 16.55 5.40
C THR A 62 14.92 16.00 4.11
N PHE A 63 15.60 15.07 3.45
CA PHE A 63 15.03 14.43 2.26
C PHE A 63 13.80 13.59 2.62
N ASN A 64 13.81 12.94 3.80
CA ASN A 64 12.66 12.17 4.27
C ASN A 64 11.42 13.05 4.45
N GLU A 65 11.55 14.26 5.01
CA GLU A 65 10.43 15.20 5.14
C GLU A 65 9.86 15.62 3.77
N PHE A 66 10.73 15.86 2.78
CA PHE A 66 10.31 16.10 1.40
C PHE A 66 9.60 14.87 0.78
N PHE A 67 10.11 13.68 1.07
CA PHE A 67 9.59 12.45 0.49
C PHE A 67 8.18 12.14 0.99
N VAL A 68 7.93 12.35 2.29
CA VAL A 68 6.59 12.24 2.90
C VAL A 68 5.86 13.59 2.95
N ARG A 69 6.17 14.51 2.03
CA ARG A 69 5.55 15.84 1.98
C ARG A 69 4.03 15.76 2.04
N PRO A 70 3.37 16.58 2.87
CA PRO A 70 1.92 16.68 2.85
C PRO A 70 1.44 17.32 1.55
N LEU A 71 0.26 16.93 1.09
CA LEU A 71 -0.43 17.60 -0.01
C LEU A 71 -1.32 18.74 0.51
N ARG A 72 -1.70 19.67 -0.36
CA ARG A 72 -2.66 20.73 -0.03
C ARG A 72 -4.02 20.14 0.32
N ALA A 73 -4.74 20.83 1.21
CA ALA A 73 -6.15 20.55 1.42
C ALA A 73 -6.91 20.62 0.08
N GLY A 74 -7.74 19.61 -0.20
CA GLY A 74 -8.48 19.50 -1.45
C GLY A 74 -7.70 18.99 -2.66
N ALA A 75 -6.38 18.73 -2.56
CA ALA A 75 -5.60 18.16 -3.67
C ALA A 75 -6.00 16.71 -4.01
N ARG A 76 -6.63 16.01 -3.05
CA ARG A 76 -7.12 14.64 -3.16
C ARG A 76 -8.54 14.57 -2.59
N PRO A 77 -9.55 14.98 -3.37
CA PRO A 77 -10.94 14.85 -2.94
C PRO A 77 -11.29 13.36 -2.82
N VAL A 78 -11.90 13.00 -1.70
CA VAL A 78 -12.33 11.62 -1.43
C VAL A 78 -13.71 11.41 -2.07
N VAL A 79 -13.86 10.33 -2.83
CA VAL A 79 -15.12 9.95 -3.46
C VAL A 79 -16.23 9.83 -2.42
N SER A 80 -17.37 10.44 -2.72
CA SER A 80 -18.58 10.38 -1.89
C SER A 80 -19.33 9.06 -2.08
N GLY A 81 -20.34 8.82 -1.25
CA GLY A 81 -21.13 7.59 -1.26
C GLY A 81 -20.66 6.61 -0.19
N LEU A 82 -21.61 5.96 0.47
CA LEU A 82 -21.33 4.98 1.52
C LEU A 82 -20.82 3.66 0.91
N ASP A 83 -21.35 3.26 -0.24
CA ASP A 83 -20.95 2.02 -0.92
C ASP A 83 -19.68 2.14 -1.78
N MET A 84 -19.03 3.30 -1.78
CA MET A 84 -17.86 3.59 -2.62
C MET A 84 -16.59 3.64 -1.77
N LEU A 85 -15.67 2.73 -2.07
CA LEU A 85 -14.32 2.74 -1.54
C LEU A 85 -13.44 3.68 -2.37
N CYS A 86 -12.51 4.36 -1.71
CA CYS A 86 -11.56 5.26 -2.35
C CYS A 86 -10.19 4.63 -2.55
N LEU A 87 -9.44 5.10 -3.55
CA LEU A 87 -8.09 4.65 -3.82
C LEU A 87 -7.20 5.06 -2.64
N PRO A 88 -6.39 4.13 -2.10
CA PRO A 88 -5.65 4.41 -0.87
C PRO A 88 -4.35 5.18 -1.10
N ALA A 89 -3.86 5.25 -2.34
CA ALA A 89 -2.55 5.83 -2.63
C ALA A 89 -2.46 6.36 -4.07
N ASP A 90 -1.60 7.35 -4.25
CA ASP A 90 -1.14 7.79 -5.56
C ASP A 90 -0.16 6.77 -6.16
N GLY A 91 -0.25 6.51 -7.46
CA GLY A 91 0.68 5.60 -8.11
C GLY A 91 0.13 5.00 -9.38
N ALA A 92 0.31 3.70 -9.54
CA ALA A 92 -0.31 2.93 -10.60
C ALA A 92 -0.69 1.52 -10.12
N VAL A 93 -1.80 1.00 -10.64
CA VAL A 93 -2.20 -0.39 -10.45
C VAL A 93 -1.12 -1.29 -11.05
N SER A 94 -0.45 -2.08 -10.20
CA SER A 94 0.46 -3.14 -10.64
C SER A 94 -0.33 -4.35 -11.10
N GLN A 95 -1.26 -4.85 -10.28
CA GLN A 95 -2.23 -5.89 -10.62
C GLN A 95 -3.46 -5.72 -9.73
N LEU A 96 -4.60 -6.22 -10.20
CA LEU A 96 -5.81 -6.40 -9.40
C LEU A 96 -6.60 -7.57 -9.97
N GLY A 97 -7.52 -8.11 -9.17
CA GLY A 97 -8.44 -9.15 -9.62
C GLY A 97 -8.83 -10.10 -8.50
N PRO A 98 -9.46 -11.24 -8.86
CA PRO A 98 -9.81 -12.27 -7.91
C PRO A 98 -8.55 -12.95 -7.36
N ILE A 99 -8.66 -13.38 -6.11
CA ILE A 99 -7.76 -14.33 -5.48
C ILE A 99 -8.38 -15.69 -5.71
N SER A 100 -7.68 -16.62 -6.36
CA SER A 100 -8.24 -17.95 -6.66
C SER A 100 -7.32 -19.03 -6.12
N ASP A 101 -7.88 -20.03 -5.42
CA ASP A 101 -7.10 -21.11 -4.78
C ASP A 101 -5.95 -20.55 -3.92
N GLY A 102 -6.27 -19.52 -3.12
CA GLY A 102 -5.34 -18.83 -2.24
C GLY A 102 -4.19 -18.10 -2.95
N LYS A 103 -4.24 -17.88 -4.27
CA LYS A 103 -3.15 -17.30 -5.06
C LYS A 103 -3.50 -15.93 -5.62
N LEU A 104 -2.54 -15.02 -5.55
CA LEU A 104 -2.58 -13.68 -6.12
C LEU A 104 -1.67 -13.61 -7.34
N PHE A 105 -2.13 -12.94 -8.39
CA PHE A 105 -1.32 -12.71 -9.58
C PHE A 105 -0.31 -11.57 -9.37
N GLN A 106 0.97 -11.82 -9.66
CA GLN A 106 2.05 -10.84 -9.52
C GLN A 106 2.36 -10.13 -10.84
N ALA A 107 2.79 -10.89 -11.85
CA ALA A 107 3.04 -10.44 -13.22
C ALA A 107 3.62 -11.60 -14.05
N LYS A 108 3.44 -11.58 -15.38
CA LYS A 108 4.04 -12.55 -16.34
C LYS A 108 3.94 -14.01 -15.87
N GLY A 109 2.75 -14.45 -15.48
CA GLY A 109 2.50 -15.83 -15.03
C GLY A 109 3.03 -16.18 -13.64
N HIS A 110 3.61 -15.22 -12.90
CA HIS A 110 4.02 -15.44 -11.52
C HIS A 110 2.83 -15.20 -10.58
N PHE A 111 2.67 -16.12 -9.65
CA PHE A 111 1.71 -16.05 -8.56
C PHE A 111 2.44 -16.20 -7.22
N TYR A 112 1.81 -15.74 -6.15
CA TYR A 112 2.23 -15.98 -4.78
C TYR A 112 0.99 -16.28 -3.93
N THR A 113 1.16 -17.02 -2.84
CA THR A 113 0.03 -17.44 -2.00
C THR A 113 -0.32 -16.38 -0.94
N LEU A 114 -1.58 -16.35 -0.54
CA LEU A 114 -2.07 -15.58 0.61
C LEU A 114 -1.29 -15.94 1.87
N GLU A 115 -1.08 -17.23 2.13
CA GLU A 115 -0.30 -17.67 3.30
C GLU A 115 1.12 -17.12 3.29
N ALA A 116 1.81 -17.14 2.14
CA ALA A 116 3.15 -16.57 2.03
C ALA A 116 3.12 -15.05 2.24
N LEU A 117 2.13 -14.34 1.69
CA LEU A 117 1.95 -12.90 1.89
C LEU A 117 1.66 -12.57 3.36
N LEU A 118 0.80 -13.35 4.01
CA LEU A 118 0.32 -13.17 5.39
C LEU A 118 1.19 -13.90 6.43
N ALA A 119 2.45 -14.20 6.07
CA ALA A 119 3.47 -14.77 6.96
C ALA A 119 3.05 -16.06 7.67
N GLY A 120 2.33 -16.95 6.97
CA GLY A 120 1.89 -18.24 7.47
C GLY A 120 0.61 -18.18 8.33
N ASN A 121 -0.05 -17.02 8.42
CA ASN A 121 -1.33 -16.90 9.11
C ASN A 121 -2.47 -17.48 8.25
N TYR A 122 -2.60 -18.81 8.27
CA TYR A 122 -3.59 -19.56 7.48
C TYR A 122 -5.04 -19.20 7.85
N GLN A 123 -5.31 -18.89 9.13
CA GLN A 123 -6.64 -18.49 9.60
C GLN A 123 -7.07 -17.14 9.01
N LEU A 124 -6.13 -16.20 8.88
CA LEU A 124 -6.39 -14.95 8.19
C LEU A 124 -6.50 -15.18 6.69
N ALA A 125 -5.61 -15.99 6.09
CA ALA A 125 -5.63 -16.29 4.66
C ALA A 125 -6.97 -16.89 4.20
N GLU A 126 -7.56 -17.80 4.99
CA GLU A 126 -8.84 -18.43 4.68
C GLU A 126 -9.98 -17.40 4.49
N GLN A 127 -9.97 -16.29 5.25
CA GLN A 127 -10.98 -15.23 5.15
C GLN A 127 -10.94 -14.47 3.81
N PHE A 128 -9.80 -14.51 3.11
CA PHE A 128 -9.60 -13.81 1.83
C PHE A 128 -9.53 -14.78 0.65
N ASN A 129 -9.72 -16.09 0.88
CA ASN A 129 -9.79 -17.02 -0.22
C ASN A 129 -11.02 -16.72 -1.09
N GLU A 130 -10.88 -16.79 -2.42
CA GLU A 130 -11.90 -16.36 -3.38
C GLU A 130 -12.30 -14.87 -3.23
N GLY A 131 -11.48 -14.08 -2.54
CA GLY A 131 -11.63 -12.64 -2.37
C GLY A 131 -11.09 -11.83 -3.54
N MET A 132 -10.93 -10.53 -3.32
CA MET A 132 -10.37 -9.59 -4.30
C MET A 132 -9.08 -8.97 -3.77
N PHE A 133 -8.12 -8.74 -4.66
CA PHE A 133 -6.90 -8.01 -4.32
C PHE A 133 -6.62 -6.88 -5.30
N ALA A 134 -5.94 -5.84 -4.81
CA ALA A 134 -5.28 -4.86 -5.66
C ALA A 134 -3.89 -4.54 -5.11
N THR A 135 -2.92 -4.44 -6.01
CA THR A 135 -1.55 -4.04 -5.74
C THR A 135 -1.30 -2.70 -6.41
N THR A 136 -1.03 -1.66 -5.62
CA THR A 136 -0.71 -0.31 -6.10
C THR A 136 0.77 -0.03 -5.89
N TYR A 137 1.47 0.29 -6.98
CA TYR A 137 2.88 0.67 -6.95
C TYR A 137 3.00 2.19 -6.87
N LEU A 138 3.80 2.68 -5.90
CA LEU A 138 4.10 4.08 -5.71
C LEU A 138 5.49 4.35 -6.28
N ALA A 139 5.56 5.08 -7.39
CA ALA A 139 6.81 5.46 -8.01
C ALA A 139 7.47 6.61 -7.24
N PRO A 140 8.79 6.81 -7.34
CA PRO A 140 9.50 7.82 -6.55
C PRO A 140 8.96 9.26 -6.65
N ARG A 141 8.25 9.59 -7.72
CA ARG A 141 7.64 10.91 -7.93
C ARG A 141 6.36 11.14 -7.12
N ASP A 142 5.67 10.06 -6.76
CA ASP A 142 4.30 10.10 -6.29
C ASP A 142 4.23 10.58 -4.81
N TYR A 143 3.03 10.69 -4.27
CA TYR A 143 2.78 10.95 -2.86
C TYR A 143 2.85 9.64 -2.07
N HIS A 144 3.68 9.60 -1.02
CA HIS A 144 4.05 8.35 -0.34
C HIS A 144 3.40 8.14 1.02
N ARG A 145 2.25 8.78 1.25
CA ARG A 145 1.38 8.40 2.36
C ARG A 145 0.19 7.62 1.83
N VAL A 146 -0.24 6.67 2.63
CA VAL A 146 -1.28 5.69 2.34
C VAL A 146 -2.47 6.01 3.23
N HIS A 147 -3.65 5.93 2.65
CA HIS A 147 -4.91 6.30 3.25
C HIS A 147 -5.86 5.12 3.28
N MET A 148 -6.83 5.18 4.18
CA MET A 148 -7.88 4.19 4.30
C MET A 148 -8.80 4.24 3.07
N PRO A 149 -9.13 3.10 2.45
CA PRO A 149 -10.07 3.05 1.34
C PRO A 149 -11.53 3.17 1.79
N CYS A 150 -11.83 2.87 3.05
CA CYS A 150 -13.14 2.97 3.70
C CYS A 150 -12.96 3.16 5.20
N ASP A 151 -14.06 3.44 5.90
CA ASP A 151 -14.10 3.43 7.35
C ASP A 151 -13.73 2.03 7.87
N GLY A 152 -12.89 1.98 8.90
CA GLY A 152 -12.47 0.71 9.47
C GLY A 152 -11.88 0.83 10.87
N VAL A 153 -11.99 -0.28 11.61
CA VAL A 153 -11.43 -0.42 12.96
C VAL A 153 -10.24 -1.38 12.91
N LEU A 154 -9.06 -0.90 13.29
CA LEU A 154 -7.84 -1.71 13.29
C LEU A 154 -7.99 -2.85 14.29
N ARG A 155 -7.71 -4.09 13.86
CA ARG A 155 -7.77 -5.30 14.68
C ARG A 155 -6.43 -5.93 14.92
N GLU A 156 -5.57 -5.91 13.91
CA GLU A 156 -4.24 -6.49 13.99
C GLU A 156 -3.26 -5.70 13.15
N MET A 157 -2.02 -5.61 13.64
CA MET A 157 -0.87 -5.18 12.86
C MET A 157 0.22 -6.24 13.00
N THR A 158 0.82 -6.66 11.89
CA THR A 158 1.93 -7.62 11.90
C THR A 158 3.09 -7.08 11.07
N TYR A 159 4.24 -6.86 11.70
CA TYR A 159 5.50 -6.61 11.03
C TYR A 159 6.14 -7.95 10.63
N VAL A 160 6.54 -8.04 9.37
CA VAL A 160 7.21 -9.22 8.81
C VAL A 160 8.60 -8.81 8.30
N PRO A 161 9.69 -9.35 8.88
CA PRO A 161 11.02 -9.12 8.36
C PRO A 161 11.16 -9.77 6.99
N GLY A 162 12.00 -9.19 6.13
CA GLY A 162 12.17 -9.72 4.78
C GLY A 162 13.32 -9.11 4.02
N ASP A 163 13.39 -9.51 2.75
CA ASP A 163 14.28 -8.90 1.76
C ASP A 163 13.87 -7.45 1.48
N LEU A 164 14.71 -6.71 0.76
CA LEU A 164 14.41 -5.35 0.30
C LEU A 164 14.67 -5.27 -1.19
N PHE A 165 14.03 -6.12 -1.99
CA PHE A 165 14.12 -5.98 -3.45
C PHE A 165 13.44 -4.70 -3.89
N SER A 166 13.95 -4.06 -4.93
CA SER A 166 13.25 -2.94 -5.54
C SER A 166 11.91 -3.43 -6.09
N VAL A 167 10.85 -2.67 -5.89
CA VAL A 167 9.56 -2.94 -6.53
C VAL A 167 9.42 -2.02 -7.73
N ASN A 168 9.30 -2.62 -8.91
CA ASN A 168 8.98 -1.95 -10.17
C ASN A 168 8.46 -3.02 -11.15
N PRO A 169 7.90 -2.65 -12.31
CA PRO A 169 7.35 -3.63 -13.25
C PRO A 169 8.35 -4.70 -13.70
N LEU A 170 9.65 -4.37 -13.79
CA LEU A 170 10.68 -5.33 -14.16
C LEU A 170 10.89 -6.38 -13.05
N THR A 171 11.04 -5.98 -11.80
CA THR A 171 11.25 -6.93 -10.69
C THR A 171 9.98 -7.72 -10.38
N ALA A 172 8.80 -7.10 -10.42
CA ALA A 172 7.52 -7.79 -10.25
C ALA A 172 7.33 -8.92 -11.28
N ALA A 173 7.86 -8.73 -12.50
CA ALA A 173 7.79 -9.73 -13.56
C ALA A 173 8.86 -10.85 -13.51
N ASN A 174 9.86 -10.75 -12.63
CA ASN A 174 11.03 -11.64 -12.67
C ASN A 174 11.51 -12.15 -11.30
N VAL A 175 11.09 -11.54 -10.19
CA VAL A 175 11.43 -11.97 -8.83
C VAL A 175 10.24 -12.75 -8.28
N PRO A 176 10.33 -14.08 -8.08
CA PRO A 176 9.23 -14.86 -7.54
C PRO A 176 8.95 -14.46 -6.10
N ASN A 177 7.66 -14.46 -5.72
CA ASN A 177 7.21 -14.13 -4.37
C ASN A 177 7.71 -12.75 -3.89
N LEU A 178 7.84 -11.76 -4.79
CA LEU A 178 8.46 -10.47 -4.48
C LEU A 178 7.84 -9.82 -3.24
N PHE A 179 6.51 -9.75 -3.21
CA PHE A 179 5.78 -9.10 -2.12
C PHE A 179 5.74 -9.94 -0.84
N ALA A 180 5.72 -11.27 -0.96
CA ALA A 180 5.77 -12.19 0.18
C ALA A 180 7.17 -12.32 0.80
N ARG A 181 8.22 -11.94 0.07
CA ARG A 181 9.62 -11.95 0.53
C ARG A 181 10.07 -10.62 1.10
N ASN A 182 9.58 -9.51 0.55
CA ASN A 182 10.00 -8.20 1.02
C ASN A 182 9.50 -7.91 2.45
N GLU A 183 10.29 -7.11 3.18
CA GLU A 183 9.90 -6.50 4.45
C GLU A 183 8.57 -5.77 4.28
N ARG A 184 7.62 -6.01 5.21
CA ARG A 184 6.27 -5.45 5.12
C ARG A 184 5.59 -5.33 6.47
N VAL A 185 4.56 -4.49 6.51
CA VAL A 185 3.62 -4.35 7.63
C VAL A 185 2.22 -4.67 7.11
N ILE A 186 1.56 -5.63 7.76
CA ILE A 186 0.21 -6.09 7.46
C ILE A 186 -0.72 -5.44 8.46
N CYS A 187 -1.76 -4.74 8.01
CA CYS A 187 -2.78 -4.13 8.87
C CYS A 187 -4.14 -4.75 8.53
N VAL A 188 -4.82 -5.32 9.53
CA VAL A 188 -6.14 -5.96 9.41
C VAL A 188 -7.18 -5.04 10.03
N PHE A 189 -8.25 -4.79 9.30
CA PHE A 189 -9.36 -3.92 9.70
C PHE A 189 -10.68 -4.66 9.62
N ASP A 190 -11.55 -4.41 10.59
CA ASP A 190 -12.98 -4.67 10.45
C ASP A 190 -13.60 -3.46 9.75
N THR A 191 -14.40 -3.71 8.70
CA THR A 191 -15.08 -2.66 7.93
C THR A 191 -16.54 -3.06 7.68
N GLU A 192 -17.36 -2.13 7.20
CA GLU A 192 -18.73 -2.47 6.77
C GLU A 192 -18.76 -3.43 5.55
N PHE A 193 -17.63 -3.58 4.85
CA PHE A 193 -17.44 -4.49 3.71
C PHE A 193 -16.71 -5.77 4.13
N GLY A 194 -16.92 -6.21 5.38
CA GLY A 194 -16.22 -7.36 5.95
C GLY A 194 -14.76 -7.07 6.33
N PRO A 195 -13.97 -8.10 6.62
CA PRO A 195 -12.57 -7.92 6.95
C PRO A 195 -11.79 -7.43 5.72
N MET A 196 -10.91 -6.45 5.94
CA MET A 196 -10.01 -5.89 4.93
C MET A 196 -8.58 -5.96 5.45
N VAL A 197 -7.63 -6.28 4.57
CA VAL A 197 -6.20 -6.15 4.88
C VAL A 197 -5.59 -5.08 3.99
N GLN A 198 -4.82 -4.17 4.59
CA GLN A 198 -3.96 -3.24 3.87
C GLN A 198 -2.50 -3.47 4.27
N ILE A 199 -1.67 -3.79 3.29
CA ILE A 199 -0.28 -4.22 3.47
C ILE A 199 0.65 -3.18 2.88
N LEU A 200 1.58 -2.68 3.68
CA LEU A 200 2.64 -1.78 3.26
C LEU A 200 3.90 -2.60 3.01
N VAL A 201 4.33 -2.70 1.75
CA VAL A 201 5.51 -3.46 1.33
C VAL A 201 6.67 -2.52 1.02
N GLY A 202 7.77 -2.70 1.75
CA GLY A 202 9.01 -1.95 1.55
C GLY A 202 9.77 -2.42 0.31
N ALA A 203 10.75 -1.64 -0.12
CA ALA A 203 11.63 -1.91 -1.25
C ALA A 203 13.07 -1.43 -0.97
N THR A 204 14.03 -1.73 -1.85
CA THR A 204 15.41 -1.19 -1.72
C THR A 204 15.38 0.33 -1.56
N ILE A 205 16.21 0.90 -0.66
CA ILE A 205 16.28 2.34 -0.33
C ILE A 205 15.11 2.83 0.54
N VAL A 206 14.02 2.08 0.56
CA VAL A 206 12.79 2.37 1.28
C VAL A 206 12.24 1.15 1.95
N GLY A 207 12.90 0.82 3.03
CA GLY A 207 12.36 -0.11 3.98
C GLY A 207 11.75 0.57 5.19
N SER A 208 11.63 1.92 5.23
CA SER A 208 11.03 2.55 6.41
C SER A 208 9.53 2.67 6.26
N ILE A 209 8.82 2.05 7.20
CA ILE A 209 7.37 1.96 7.25
C ILE A 209 6.91 2.54 8.58
N GLU A 210 5.93 3.42 8.51
CA GLU A 210 5.33 4.12 9.64
C GLU A 210 3.81 4.06 9.53
N THR A 211 3.14 3.87 10.67
CA THR A 211 1.67 3.95 10.77
C THR A 211 1.31 5.11 11.69
N VAL A 212 0.12 5.69 11.49
CA VAL A 212 -0.27 6.89 12.26
C VAL A 212 -0.49 6.61 13.75
N TRP A 213 -0.75 5.36 14.13
CA TRP A 213 -1.01 4.97 15.52
C TRP A 213 0.21 4.45 16.28
N ALA A 214 1.17 3.82 15.60
CA ALA A 214 2.35 3.23 16.24
C ALA A 214 3.68 3.91 15.84
N GLY A 215 3.62 4.94 14.99
CA GLY A 215 4.81 5.63 14.50
C GLY A 215 5.68 4.70 13.65
N GLN A 216 6.99 4.87 13.76
CA GLN A 216 7.96 4.14 12.95
C GLN A 216 8.07 2.68 13.39
N ILE A 217 7.66 1.75 12.51
CA ILE A 217 7.71 0.30 12.76
C ILE A 217 9.07 -0.27 12.37
N THR A 218 9.59 0.17 11.22
CA THR A 218 10.93 -0.17 10.74
C THR A 218 11.56 1.09 10.13
N PRO A 219 12.87 1.35 10.36
CA PRO A 219 13.75 0.73 11.37
C PRO A 219 13.29 0.95 12.83
N PRO A 220 13.80 0.17 13.82
CA PRO A 220 14.84 -0.85 13.72
C PRO A 220 14.38 -2.16 13.04
N ARG A 221 15.33 -2.92 12.49
CA ARG A 221 15.08 -4.23 11.86
C ARG A 221 15.65 -5.33 12.74
N GLU A 222 14.81 -5.89 13.59
CA GLU A 222 15.21 -6.93 14.55
C GLU A 222 15.22 -8.34 13.94
N GLY A 223 14.69 -8.51 12.72
CA GLY A 223 14.68 -9.81 12.04
C GLY A 223 13.66 -10.79 12.59
N ILE A 224 12.72 -10.33 13.42
CA ILE A 224 11.64 -11.14 14.01
C ILE A 224 10.28 -10.61 13.57
N ILE A 225 9.31 -11.53 13.43
CA ILE A 225 7.90 -11.15 13.25
C ILE A 225 7.39 -10.55 14.55
N LYS A 226 6.68 -9.42 14.45
CA LYS A 226 6.01 -8.78 15.60
C LYS A 226 4.54 -8.62 15.27
N ARG A 227 3.67 -8.97 16.21
CA ARG A 227 2.21 -8.91 16.06
C ARG A 227 1.62 -8.10 17.21
N TRP A 228 0.72 -7.18 16.88
CA TRP A 228 -0.05 -6.36 17.80
C TRP A 228 -1.53 -6.58 17.53
N THR A 229 -2.31 -6.72 18.60
CA THR A 229 -3.77 -6.88 18.53
C THR A 229 -4.45 -5.68 19.15
N TYR A 230 -5.57 -5.27 18.56
CA TYR A 230 -6.30 -4.07 18.95
C TYR A 230 -7.76 -4.41 19.30
N PRO A 231 -8.38 -3.66 20.24
CA PRO A 231 -9.76 -3.88 20.66
C PRO A 231 -10.78 -3.75 19.52
N VAL A 232 -11.95 -4.37 19.70
CA VAL A 232 -13.12 -4.22 18.82
C VAL A 232 -13.66 -2.78 18.85
N ALA A 233 -14.50 -2.43 17.87
CA ALA A 233 -15.23 -1.16 17.88
C ALA A 233 -15.98 -0.93 19.21
N GLY A 234 -15.91 0.29 19.74
CA GLY A 234 -16.58 0.68 20.98
C GLY A 234 -15.88 0.28 22.29
N ALA A 235 -14.82 -0.54 22.23
CA ALA A 235 -13.98 -0.82 23.40
C ALA A 235 -12.95 0.29 23.63
N GLU A 236 -12.51 0.46 24.88
CA GLU A 236 -11.45 1.41 25.22
C GLU A 236 -10.15 1.07 24.48
N GLY A 237 -9.54 2.07 23.84
CA GLY A 237 -8.31 1.90 23.06
C GLY A 237 -8.52 1.34 21.64
N ALA A 238 -9.76 1.19 21.17
CA ALA A 238 -10.04 0.89 19.77
C ALA A 238 -9.55 2.01 18.85
N ILE A 239 -8.92 1.64 17.73
CA ILE A 239 -8.42 2.59 16.73
C ILE A 239 -9.33 2.54 15.51
N SER A 240 -10.13 3.58 15.33
CA SER A 240 -11.00 3.77 14.17
C SER A 240 -10.40 4.80 13.22
N LEU A 241 -10.46 4.52 11.93
CA LEU A 241 -10.01 5.42 10.87
C LEU A 241 -11.10 5.57 9.82
N GLU A 242 -11.34 6.80 9.40
CA GLU A 242 -12.37 7.15 8.40
C GLU A 242 -11.84 6.96 6.96
N LYS A 243 -12.76 6.82 6.00
CA LYS A 243 -12.46 6.78 4.57
C LYS A 243 -11.63 8.00 4.15
N GLY A 244 -10.48 7.74 3.52
CA GLY A 244 -9.54 8.76 3.10
C GLY A 244 -8.66 9.32 4.23
N GLN A 245 -8.80 8.87 5.47
CA GLN A 245 -7.88 9.21 6.55
C GLN A 245 -6.52 8.57 6.32
N GLU A 246 -5.45 9.30 6.62
CA GLU A 246 -4.09 8.76 6.53
C GLU A 246 -3.92 7.60 7.54
N MET A 247 -3.39 6.46 7.09
CA MET A 247 -3.15 5.29 7.93
C MET A 247 -1.66 4.96 8.08
N GLY A 248 -0.84 5.34 7.11
CA GLY A 248 0.59 5.09 7.15
C GLY A 248 1.34 5.76 6.02
N ARG A 249 2.65 5.59 6.01
CA ARG A 249 3.53 6.21 5.02
C ARG A 249 4.84 5.46 4.87
N PHE A 250 5.47 5.69 3.73
CA PHE A 250 6.78 5.16 3.42
C PHE A 250 7.79 6.29 3.36
N LYS A 251 8.96 6.08 3.99
CA LYS A 251 10.10 6.94 3.73
C LYS A 251 10.96 6.25 2.65
N LEU A 252 10.73 6.68 1.39
CA LEU A 252 11.51 6.47 0.14
C LEU A 252 11.02 5.54 -1.05
N GLY A 253 9.74 5.19 -1.29
CA GLY A 253 9.21 4.39 -2.43
C GLY A 253 8.52 3.07 -2.03
N SER A 254 7.48 2.55 -2.68
CA SER A 254 6.74 1.43 -2.06
C SER A 254 5.65 0.74 -2.87
N THR A 255 5.01 -0.24 -2.25
CA THR A 255 3.80 -0.87 -2.76
C THR A 255 2.79 -1.08 -1.65
N VAL A 256 1.52 -0.85 -1.97
CA VAL A 256 0.37 -1.12 -1.10
C VAL A 256 -0.41 -2.28 -1.71
N ILE A 257 -0.76 -3.26 -0.89
CA ILE A 257 -1.66 -4.35 -1.30
C ILE A 257 -2.91 -4.27 -0.43
N ASN A 258 -4.07 -4.23 -1.07
CA ASN A 258 -5.36 -4.34 -0.42
C ASN A 258 -5.97 -5.71 -0.71
N LEU A 259 -6.46 -6.37 0.34
CA LEU A 259 -7.24 -7.61 0.26
C LEU A 259 -8.64 -7.36 0.80
N PHE A 260 -9.63 -7.89 0.10
CA PHE A 260 -11.04 -7.85 0.47
C PHE A 260 -11.61 -9.27 0.46
N ALA A 261 -12.44 -9.59 1.44
CA ALA A 261 -13.09 -10.90 1.50
C ALA A 261 -14.03 -11.14 0.31
N ALA A 262 -14.35 -12.40 0.06
CA ALA A 262 -15.21 -12.82 -1.05
C ALA A 262 -16.59 -12.12 -1.01
N ASN A 263 -17.07 -11.74 -2.19
CA ASN A 263 -18.39 -11.12 -2.40
C ASN A 263 -18.63 -9.82 -1.61
N GLN A 264 -17.58 -9.10 -1.21
CA GLN A 264 -17.72 -7.83 -0.49
C GLN A 264 -17.66 -6.61 -1.40
N VAL A 265 -16.74 -6.62 -2.39
CA VAL A 265 -16.48 -5.46 -3.26
C VAL A 265 -16.18 -5.89 -4.69
N GLU A 266 -16.47 -5.00 -5.64
CA GLU A 266 -16.08 -5.09 -7.04
C GLU A 266 -15.26 -3.85 -7.42
N PHE A 267 -14.11 -4.03 -8.07
CA PHE A 267 -13.30 -2.90 -8.53
C PHE A 267 -14.02 -2.12 -9.64
N VAL A 268 -13.91 -0.80 -9.59
CA VAL A 268 -14.50 0.06 -10.62
C VAL A 268 -13.93 -0.28 -12.00
N PRO A 269 -14.74 -0.34 -13.08
CA PRO A 269 -14.34 -0.92 -14.37
C PRO A 269 -13.14 -0.24 -15.05
N GLN A 270 -12.80 0.98 -14.65
CA GLN A 270 -11.69 1.75 -15.23
C GLN A 270 -10.32 1.30 -14.70
N LEU A 271 -10.27 0.58 -13.58
CA LEU A 271 -9.03 0.08 -13.01
C LEU A 271 -8.56 -1.19 -13.73
N LYS A 272 -7.35 -1.11 -14.27
CA LYS A 272 -6.65 -2.22 -14.91
C LYS A 272 -5.15 -2.06 -14.68
N ASN A 273 -4.38 -3.07 -15.05
CA ASN A 273 -2.92 -2.99 -15.02
C ASN A 273 -2.42 -1.69 -15.69
N GLY A 274 -1.61 -0.92 -14.97
CA GLY A 274 -1.04 0.34 -15.44
C GLY A 274 -1.94 1.56 -15.30
N THR A 275 -3.19 1.42 -14.84
CA THR A 275 -4.04 2.59 -14.53
C THR A 275 -3.36 3.43 -13.45
N VAL A 276 -3.17 4.72 -13.74
CA VAL A 276 -2.67 5.70 -12.77
C VAL A 276 -3.72 5.86 -11.69
N THR A 277 -3.32 5.79 -10.43
CA THR A 277 -4.19 5.98 -9.27
C THR A 277 -3.90 7.32 -8.62
N ARG A 278 -4.93 8.01 -8.16
CA ARG A 278 -4.80 9.11 -7.18
C ARG A 278 -5.58 8.75 -5.93
N MET A 279 -4.99 9.03 -4.77
CA MET A 279 -5.67 8.84 -3.49
C MET A 279 -7.02 9.57 -3.49
N GLY A 280 -8.06 8.92 -2.98
CA GLY A 280 -9.40 9.49 -2.89
C GLY A 280 -10.32 9.22 -4.09
N GLU A 281 -9.77 8.90 -5.27
CA GLU A 281 -10.57 8.54 -6.45
C GLU A 281 -11.33 7.21 -6.27
N PRO A 282 -12.37 6.91 -7.07
CA PRO A 282 -13.10 5.64 -6.98
C PRO A 282 -12.18 4.41 -7.08
N PHE A 283 -12.36 3.46 -6.17
CA PHE A 283 -11.56 2.23 -6.12
C PHE A 283 -12.40 0.99 -6.36
N ALA A 284 -13.42 0.80 -5.53
CA ALA A 284 -14.31 -0.35 -5.59
C ALA A 284 -15.70 0.07 -5.10
N GLU A 285 -16.72 -0.67 -5.53
CA GLU A 285 -18.09 -0.53 -5.06
C GLU A 285 -18.45 -1.74 -4.20
N ALA A 286 -19.28 -1.56 -3.19
CA ALA A 286 -19.80 -2.65 -2.39
C ALA A 286 -20.67 -3.58 -3.25
N VAL A 287 -20.47 -4.89 -3.13
CA VAL A 287 -21.38 -5.87 -3.71
C VAL A 287 -22.64 -5.89 -2.84
N ARG A 288 -23.64 -5.10 -3.24
CA ARG A 288 -24.97 -5.25 -2.66
C ARG A 288 -25.51 -6.59 -3.14
N HIS A 289 -25.76 -7.52 -2.22
CA HIS A 289 -26.67 -8.62 -2.51
C HIS A 289 -27.96 -7.98 -3.02
N ARG A 290 -28.26 -8.11 -4.31
CA ARG A 290 -29.60 -7.84 -4.82
C ARG A 290 -30.51 -8.69 -3.95
N ALA A 291 -31.27 -8.05 -3.06
CA ALA A 291 -32.44 -8.70 -2.49
C ALA A 291 -33.20 -9.26 -3.68
N ALA A 292 -33.43 -10.58 -3.68
CA ALA A 292 -34.21 -11.22 -4.71
C ALA A 292 -35.47 -10.39 -4.91
N GLU A 293 -35.69 -9.89 -6.13
CA GLU A 293 -36.96 -9.24 -6.46
C GLU A 293 -38.06 -10.21 -6.03
N PRO A 294 -39.05 -9.79 -5.23
CA PRO A 294 -40.16 -10.66 -4.92
C PRO A 294 -40.81 -11.02 -6.25
N VAL A 295 -40.81 -12.32 -6.58
CA VAL A 295 -41.56 -12.85 -7.70
C VAL A 295 -43.00 -12.40 -7.48
N SER A 296 -43.46 -11.46 -8.30
CA SER A 296 -44.84 -10.98 -8.28
C SER A 296 -45.75 -12.17 -8.55
N ALA A 297 -46.49 -12.59 -7.53
CA ALA A 297 -47.60 -13.52 -7.67
C ALA A 297 -48.78 -12.77 -8.31
N GLU A 298 -48.76 -12.66 -9.63
CA GLU A 298 -49.91 -12.33 -10.48
C GLU A 298 -49.79 -13.24 -11.72
N SER A 299 -50.77 -13.98 -12.19
CA SER A 299 -52.18 -14.16 -11.81
C SER A 299 -52.65 -15.40 -12.59
N VAL A 300 -53.10 -16.44 -11.89
CA VAL A 300 -53.89 -17.53 -12.48
C VAL A 300 -55.28 -17.42 -11.88
N ILE A 301 -56.14 -16.64 -12.53
CA ILE A 301 -57.59 -16.85 -12.62
C ILE A 301 -58.01 -16.38 -14.01
#